data_AF-A0A090V0X7-F1
#
_entry.id   AF-A0A090V0X7-F1
#
_cell.length_a   1.000
_cell.length_b   1.000
_cell.length_c   1.000
_cell.angle_alpha   90.00
_cell.angle_beta   90.00
_cell.angle_gamma   90.00
#
_symmetry.space_group_name_H-M   'P 1'
#
loop_
_entity.id
_entity.type
_entity.pdbx_description
1 polymer ?
#
loop_
_entity_poly.entity_id
_entity_poly.type
_entity_poly.pdbx_seq_one_letter_code
_entity_poly.pdbx_strand_id
1 'polypeptide(L)'
;MEEIIVTIIGSNFPAMSASKFYDEEDDVEYIEIKGDGISQELFKNISQGTSVELYSELKSLGFYTLITATADMVLLAKGDIANLLKRKINFK
;
A
#
# COMPACT_ATOMS: atom_id res chain seq x y z
N MET A 1 -3.29 -11.91 -9.06
CA MET A 1 -3.52 -11.35 -7.71
C MET A 1 -3.17 -12.44 -6.71
N GLU A 2 -2.29 -12.13 -5.77
CA GLU A 2 -1.74 -13.05 -4.77
C GLU A 2 -2.13 -12.54 -3.38
N GLU A 3 -2.72 -13.40 -2.55
CA GLU A 3 -3.06 -13.06 -1.16
C GLU A 3 -1.84 -13.25 -0.26
N ILE A 4 -1.46 -12.22 0.47
CA ILE A 4 -0.29 -12.22 1.37
C ILE A 4 -0.64 -11.63 2.72
N ILE A 5 0.15 -11.96 3.75
CA ILE A 5 0.09 -11.29 5.04
C ILE A 5 1.24 -10.28 5.10
N VAL A 6 0.93 -9.01 5.36
CA VAL A 6 1.91 -7.92 5.44
C VAL A 6 1.98 -7.28 6.82
N THR A 7 3.17 -6.89 7.19
CA THR A 7 3.45 -6.00 8.33
C THR A 7 4.07 -4.72 7.80
N ILE A 8 3.62 -3.57 8.33
CA ILE A 8 4.13 -2.25 7.96
C ILE A 8 5.07 -1.77 9.05
N ILE A 9 6.33 -1.52 8.73
CA ILE A 9 7.30 -1.03 9.71
C ILE A 9 6.96 0.41 10.11
N GLY A 10 7.00 0.69 11.41
CA GLY A 10 6.61 1.99 11.97
C GLY A 10 5.10 2.13 12.21
N SER A 11 4.32 1.10 11.92
CA SER A 11 2.91 1.01 12.30
C SER A 11 2.72 0.17 13.56
N ASN A 12 1.73 0.53 14.38
CA ASN A 12 1.31 -0.25 15.55
C ASN A 12 0.27 -1.33 15.21
N PHE A 13 -0.10 -1.48 13.94
CA PHE A 13 -1.06 -2.50 13.53
C PHE A 13 -0.48 -3.91 13.56
N PRO A 14 -1.32 -4.91 13.87
CA PRO A 14 -0.96 -6.30 13.63
C PRO A 14 -0.73 -6.54 12.13
N ALA A 15 -0.16 -7.71 11.83
CA ALA A 15 -0.07 -8.18 10.46
C ALA A 15 -1.47 -8.30 9.83
N MET A 16 -1.61 -7.88 8.58
CA MET A 16 -2.89 -7.79 7.87
C MET A 16 -2.86 -8.59 6.58
N SER A 17 -4.00 -9.12 6.20
CA SER A 17 -4.19 -9.66 4.85
C SER A 17 -4.15 -8.53 3.83
N ALA A 18 -3.45 -8.76 2.74
CA ALA A 18 -3.35 -7.85 1.63
C ALA A 18 -3.33 -8.62 0.31
N SER A 19 -3.82 -7.98 -0.74
CA SER A 19 -3.76 -8.52 -2.08
C SER A 19 -2.63 -7.82 -2.85
N LYS A 20 -1.68 -8.63 -3.32
CA LYS A 20 -0.56 -8.21 -4.15
C LYS A 20 -0.90 -8.42 -5.63
N PHE A 21 -0.67 -7.41 -6.45
CA PHE A 21 -0.83 -7.52 -7.90
C PHE A 21 0.11 -6.59 -8.63
N TYR A 22 0.34 -6.86 -9.91
CA TYR A 22 1.20 -6.07 -10.76
C TYR A 22 0.39 -5.59 -11.96
N ASP A 23 0.55 -4.31 -12.28
CA ASP A 23 -0.02 -3.65 -13.43
C ASP A 23 1.04 -3.55 -14.53
N GLU A 24 0.81 -4.28 -15.63
CA GLU A 24 1.74 -4.35 -16.77
C GLU A 24 1.73 -3.06 -17.60
N GLU A 25 0.65 -2.27 -17.59
CA GLU A 25 0.58 -1.03 -18.38
C GLU A 25 1.43 0.08 -17.77
N ASP A 26 1.44 0.14 -16.44
CA ASP A 26 2.16 1.15 -15.67
C ASP A 26 3.53 0.68 -15.15
N ASP A 27 3.86 -0.62 -15.28
CA ASP A 27 5.04 -1.26 -14.67
C ASP A 27 5.11 -0.99 -13.15
N VAL A 28 3.98 -1.26 -12.48
CA VAL A 28 3.81 -0.95 -11.04
C VAL A 28 3.29 -2.16 -10.29
N GLU A 29 3.94 -2.44 -9.17
CA GLU A 29 3.50 -3.43 -8.19
C GLU A 29 2.67 -2.77 -7.10
N TYR A 30 1.47 -3.28 -6.86
CA TYR A 30 0.52 -2.79 -5.87
C TYR A 30 0.32 -3.76 -4.72
N ILE A 31 0.10 -3.20 -3.54
CA ILE A 31 -0.39 -3.88 -2.34
C ILE A 31 -1.66 -3.18 -1.91
N GLU A 32 -2.77 -3.89 -1.99
CA GLU A 32 -4.08 -3.45 -1.50
C GLU A 32 -4.35 -4.11 -0.15
N ILE A 33 -4.56 -3.29 0.88
CA ILE A 33 -4.92 -3.76 2.23
C ILE A 33 -6.34 -3.30 2.51
N LYS A 34 -7.26 -4.25 2.73
CA LYS A 34 -8.65 -3.97 3.07
C LYS A 34 -8.91 -4.27 4.54
N GLY A 35 -9.65 -3.40 5.21
CA GLY A 35 -10.04 -3.59 6.60
C GLY A 35 -10.82 -2.39 7.12
N ASP A 36 -11.86 -2.65 7.90
CA ASP A 36 -12.68 -1.57 8.47
C ASP A 36 -11.86 -0.69 9.41
N GLY A 37 -11.86 0.63 9.18
CA GLY A 37 -11.15 1.61 10.02
C GLY A 37 -9.63 1.65 9.80
N ILE A 38 -9.11 0.90 8.83
CA ILE A 38 -7.68 0.66 8.64
C ILE A 38 -6.87 1.95 8.44
N SER A 39 -7.36 2.92 7.67
CA SER A 39 -6.63 4.19 7.46
C SER A 39 -6.60 5.07 8.71
N GLN A 40 -7.66 5.03 9.53
CA GLN A 40 -7.78 5.90 10.71
C GLN A 40 -6.76 5.53 11.79
N GLU A 41 -6.31 4.28 11.80
CA GLU A 41 -5.36 3.78 12.80
C GLU A 41 -3.95 3.58 12.21
N LEU A 42 -3.81 3.12 10.96
CA LEU A 42 -2.50 2.95 10.31
C LEU A 42 -1.86 4.24 9.84
N PHE A 43 -2.65 5.12 9.22
CA PHE A 43 -2.14 6.21 8.38
C PHE A 43 -2.66 7.57 8.82
N LYS A 44 -3.21 7.69 10.04
CA LYS A 44 -3.69 8.97 10.60
C LYS A 44 -2.69 10.11 10.48
N ASN A 45 -1.39 9.79 10.51
CA ASN A 45 -0.28 10.74 10.46
C ASN A 45 0.59 10.59 9.20
N ILE A 46 0.17 9.78 8.22
CA ILE A 46 0.97 9.48 7.03
C ILE A 46 0.28 10.10 5.82
N SER A 47 0.94 11.06 5.20
CA SER A 47 0.42 11.72 4.01
C SER A 47 0.57 10.83 2.78
N GLN A 48 -0.34 10.98 1.80
CA GLN A 48 -0.12 10.41 0.45
C GLN A 48 1.28 10.78 -0.06
N GLY A 49 1.92 9.85 -0.75
CA GLY A 49 3.31 9.99 -1.19
C GLY A 49 4.35 9.57 -0.15
N THR A 50 3.96 9.22 1.07
CA THR A 50 4.91 8.67 2.05
C THR A 50 5.32 7.25 1.67
N SER A 51 6.62 6.97 1.73
CA SER A 51 7.14 5.61 1.56
C SER A 51 7.17 4.85 2.89
N VAL A 52 6.72 3.60 2.87
CA VAL A 52 6.74 2.67 4.00
C VAL A 52 7.43 1.37 3.60
N GLU A 53 8.12 0.75 4.54
CA GLU A 53 8.71 -0.57 4.32
C GLU A 53 7.70 -1.67 4.68
N LEU A 54 7.53 -2.63 3.78
CA LEU A 54 6.64 -3.77 3.96
C LEU A 54 7.42 -5.07 4.15
N TYR A 55 6.91 -5.92 5.03
CA TYR A 55 7.40 -7.28 5.26
C TYR A 55 6.27 -8.28 5.08
N SER A 56 6.58 -9.43 4.48
CA SER A 56 5.70 -10.61 4.48
C SER A 56 6.50 -11.81 4.97
N GLU A 57 5.97 -12.53 5.95
CA GLU A 57 6.64 -13.71 6.54
C GLU A 57 8.12 -13.46 6.91
N LEU A 58 8.41 -12.31 7.53
CA LEU A 58 9.77 -11.87 7.91
C LEU A 58 10.71 -11.58 6.74
N LYS A 59 10.23 -11.57 5.49
CA LYS A 59 10.98 -11.12 4.32
C LYS A 59 10.56 -9.72 3.93
N SER A 60 11.53 -8.84 3.74
CA SER A 60 11.27 -7.50 3.23
C SER A 60 10.76 -7.59 1.78
N LEU A 61 9.63 -6.95 1.51
CA LEU A 61 9.12 -6.69 0.16
C LEU A 61 9.71 -5.39 -0.42
N GLY A 62 10.41 -4.61 0.43
CA GLY A 62 10.98 -3.31 0.13
C GLY A 62 10.03 -2.16 0.45
N PHE A 63 10.36 -0.99 -0.12
CA PHE A 63 9.61 0.24 0.09
C PHE A 63 8.48 0.39 -0.92
N TYR A 64 7.29 0.71 -0.41
CA TYR A 64 6.13 1.08 -1.20
C TYR A 64 5.68 2.47 -0.82
N THR A 65 5.13 3.20 -1.77
CA THR A 65 4.58 4.54 -1.55
C THR A 65 3.08 4.46 -1.37
N LEU A 66 2.57 5.16 -0.35
CA LEU A 66 1.14 5.31 -0.10
C LEU A 66 0.50 6.12 -1.22
N ILE A 67 -0.33 5.47 -2.03
CA ILE A 67 -1.06 6.10 -3.13
C ILE A 67 -2.41 6.61 -2.63
N THR A 68 -3.16 5.78 -1.91
CA THR A 68 -4.44 6.18 -1.32
C THR A 68 -4.70 5.46 0.00
N ALA A 69 -5.47 6.12 0.86
CA ALA A 69 -5.97 5.58 2.12
C ALA A 69 -7.41 6.09 2.31
N THR A 70 -8.37 5.17 2.28
CA THR A 70 -9.78 5.39 2.62
C THR A 70 -10.09 4.73 3.95
N ALA A 71 -11.27 4.97 4.53
CA ALA A 71 -11.65 4.40 5.83
C ALA A 71 -11.47 2.87 5.91
N ASP A 72 -11.61 2.18 4.78
CA ASP A 72 -11.70 0.73 4.62
C ASP A 72 -10.57 0.11 3.78
N MET A 73 -9.72 0.93 3.16
CA MET A 73 -8.71 0.45 2.21
C MET A 73 -7.46 1.32 2.19
N VAL A 74 -6.32 0.68 1.98
CA VAL A 74 -5.03 1.31 1.76
C VAL A 74 -4.44 0.71 0.49
N LEU A 75 -3.95 1.58 -0.39
CA LEU A 75 -3.23 1.18 -1.59
C LEU A 75 -1.80 1.71 -1.55
N LEU A 76 -0.87 0.78 -1.68
CA LEU A 76 0.56 1.00 -1.69
C LEU A 76 1.10 0.58 -3.06
N ALA A 77 2.07 1.31 -3.60
CA ALA A 77 2.65 1.03 -4.91
C ALA A 77 4.18 1.11 -4.91
N LYS A 78 4.81 0.30 -5.76
CA LYS A 78 6.25 0.27 -5.98
C LYS A 78 6.51 0.24 -7.49
N GLY A 79 7.30 1.18 -7.99
CA GLY A 79 7.53 1.40 -9.42
C GLY A 79 7.78 2.88 -9.72
N ASP A 80 7.43 3.35 -10.93
CA ASP A 80 7.52 4.77 -11.29
C ASP A 80 6.36 5.59 -10.70
N ILE A 81 6.44 5.81 -9.39
CA ILE A 81 5.41 6.52 -8.62
C ILE A 81 5.23 7.96 -9.11
N ALA A 82 6.29 8.60 -9.61
CA ALA A 82 6.23 9.97 -10.11
C ALA A 82 5.32 10.08 -11.34
N ASN A 83 5.37 9.11 -12.26
CA ASN A 83 4.46 9.06 -13.40
C ASN A 83 3.04 8.66 -12.99
N LEU A 84 2.89 7.75 -12.04
CA LEU A 84 1.60 7.31 -11.52
C LEU A 84 0.83 8.44 -10.82
N LEU A 85 1.49 9.23 -9.96
CA LEU A 85 0.88 10.37 -9.28
C LEU A 85 0.49 11.51 -10.24
N LYS A 86 1.24 11.72 -11.33
CA LYS A 86 0.92 12.72 -12.36
C LYS A 86 -0.36 12.39 -13.13
N ARG A 87 -0.71 11.10 -13.26
CA ARG A 87 -1.88 10.65 -14.02
C ARG A 87 -3.21 10.91 -13.32
N LYS A 88 -3.23 11.35 -12.04
CA LYS A 88 -4.44 11.54 -11.22
C LYS A 88 -5.41 10.37 -11.38
N ILE A 89 -5.13 9.29 -10.66
CA ILE A 89 -6.03 8.15 -10.59
C ILE A 89 -7.36 8.62 -9.97
N ASN A 90 -8.40 8.76 -10.79
CA ASN A 90 -9.77 8.73 -10.35
C ASN A 90 -10.03 7.29 -9.88
N PHE A 91 -9.71 6.97 -8.63
CA PHE A 91 -10.28 5.80 -7.97
C PHE A 91 -11.78 6.10 -7.85
N LYS A 92 -12.58 5.50 -8.73
CA LYS A 92 -14.03 5.66 -8.77
C LYS A 92 -14.71 4.39 -8.29
#